data_AF-A0A967Z603-F1
#
_entry.id   AF-A0A967Z603-F1
#
_cell.length_a   1.000
_cell.length_b   1.000
_cell.length_c   1.000
_cell.angle_alpha   90.00
_cell.angle_beta   90.00
_cell.angle_gamma   90.00
#
_symmetry.space_group_name_H-M   'P 1'
#
loop_
_entity.id
_entity.type
_entity.pdbx_description
1 polymer ?
#
loop_
_entity_poly.entity_id
_entity_poly.type
_entity_poly.pdbx_seq_one_letter_code
_entity_poly.pdbx_strand_id
1 'polypeptide(L)'
;MNLKKLFKKLLYALAMLVLLLLLYRQVRIENMPAAQTRIPFRVEQEEIPTPKRPGTQSIRIVGPPIKVVKFQLDFRRRPKPLDWNFLERIDRRADVSIEGFIDVDGNFLILRVNDRGHPRAGTYIRDVLETWKFLQYKTGIIKYYFNVPTSMENMKVQIDLRGLQKNARFVGPYEEVQDGLIYYLDGLNQKNVMLIN
;
A
#
# COMPACT_ATOMS: atom_id res chain seq x y z
N MET A 1 3.23 -32.17 -54.49
CA MET A 1 3.30 -30.71 -54.17
C MET A 1 4.63 -30.43 -53.48
N ASN A 2 5.47 -29.55 -54.02
CA ASN A 2 6.86 -29.38 -53.57
C ASN A 2 6.95 -28.86 -52.13
N LEU A 3 7.50 -29.67 -51.21
CA LEU A 3 7.62 -29.37 -49.77
C LEU A 3 8.31 -28.01 -49.52
N LYS A 4 9.32 -27.67 -50.33
CA LYS A 4 10.00 -26.36 -50.30
C LYS A 4 9.08 -25.18 -50.64
N LYS A 5 8.12 -25.36 -51.56
CA LYS A 5 7.12 -24.33 -51.90
C LYS A 5 6.09 -24.15 -50.78
N LEU A 6 5.75 -25.24 -50.09
CA LEU A 6 4.84 -25.27 -48.95
C LEU A 6 5.47 -24.55 -47.73
N PHE A 7 6.74 -24.85 -47.44
CA PHE A 7 7.49 -24.20 -46.37
C PHE A 7 7.65 -22.69 -46.60
N LYS A 8 7.97 -22.26 -47.83
CA LYS A 8 8.02 -20.83 -48.18
C LYS A 8 6.68 -20.13 -47.95
N LYS A 9 5.56 -20.72 -48.37
CA LYS A 9 4.21 -20.16 -48.14
C LYS A 9 3.90 -20.03 -46.65
N LEU A 10 4.30 -21.02 -45.85
CA LEU A 10 4.09 -21.03 -44.40
C LEU A 10 4.93 -19.94 -43.71
N LEU A 11 6.18 -19.75 -44.15
CA LEU A 11 7.05 -18.67 -43.69
C LEU A 11 6.48 -17.28 -44.04
N TYR A 12 5.97 -17.09 -45.26
CA TYR A 12 5.30 -15.85 -45.66
C TYR A 12 4.04 -15.58 -44.85
N ALA A 13 3.22 -16.60 -44.61
CA ALA A 13 2.02 -16.48 -43.78
C ALA A 13 2.36 -16.10 -42.34
N LEU A 14 3.41 -16.70 -41.77
CA LEU A 14 3.90 -16.38 -40.42
C LEU A 14 4.44 -14.94 -40.34
N ALA A 15 5.25 -14.52 -41.32
CA ALA A 15 5.77 -13.15 -41.37
C ALA A 15 4.64 -12.12 -41.48
N MET A 16 3.61 -12.41 -42.28
CA MET A 16 2.45 -11.54 -42.44
C MET A 16 1.60 -11.47 -41.16
N LEU A 17 1.44 -12.58 -40.45
CA LEU A 17 0.79 -12.63 -39.13
C LEU A 17 1.53 -11.76 -38.09
N VAL A 18 2.87 -11.86 -38.04
CA VAL A 18 3.69 -11.04 -37.13
C VAL A 18 3.55 -9.56 -37.47
N LEU A 19 3.54 -9.20 -38.76
CA LEU A 19 3.34 -7.83 -39.20
C LEU A 19 1.97 -7.29 -38.76
N LEU A 20 0.90 -8.08 -38.92
CA LEU A 20 -0.45 -7.71 -38.47
C LEU A 20 -0.53 -7.51 -36.95
N LEU A 21 0.14 -8.37 -36.16
CA LEU A 21 0.19 -8.24 -34.70
C LEU A 21 0.90 -6.96 -34.26
N LEU A 22 2.00 -6.59 -34.93
CA LEU A 22 2.71 -5.34 -34.66
C LEU A 22 1.84 -4.12 -34.99
N LEU A 23 1.12 -4.15 -36.12
CA LEU A 23 0.23 -3.08 -36.53
C LEU A 23 -0.95 -2.93 -35.55
N TYR A 24 -1.54 -4.05 -35.12
CA TYR A 24 -2.59 -4.06 -34.10
C TYR A 24 -2.11 -3.47 -32.77
N ARG A 25 -0.89 -3.83 -32.33
CA ARG A 25 -0.27 -3.27 -31.13
C ARG A 25 -0.08 -1.76 -31.25
N GLN A 26 0.42 -1.28 -32.39
CA GLN A 26 0.65 0.14 -32.64
C GLN A 26 -0.66 0.94 -32.52
N VAL A 27 -1.72 0.47 -33.18
CA VAL A 27 -3.06 1.09 -33.12
C VAL A 27 -3.61 1.10 -31.68
N ARG A 28 -3.35 0.04 -30.88
CA ARG A 28 -3.76 0.02 -29.47
C ARG A 28 -3.00 1.03 -28.61
N ILE A 29 -1.73 1.28 -28.90
CA ILE A 29 -0.92 2.26 -28.16
C ILE A 29 -1.34 3.69 -28.53
N GLU A 30 -1.58 3.97 -29.81
CA GLU A 30 -2.06 5.29 -30.26
C GLU A 30 -3.45 5.62 -29.73
N ASN A 31 -4.31 4.61 -29.57
CA ASN A 31 -5.63 4.75 -28.96
C ASN A 31 -5.63 4.64 -27.44
N MET A 32 -4.47 4.46 -26.78
CA MET A 32 -4.43 4.60 -25.33
C MET A 32 -4.67 6.07 -24.99
N PRO A 33 -5.63 6.39 -24.12
CA PRO A 33 -5.77 7.75 -23.62
C PRO A 33 -4.42 8.13 -23.02
N ALA A 34 -3.85 9.25 -23.48
CA ALA A 34 -2.61 9.77 -22.92
C ALA A 34 -2.75 9.74 -21.40
N ALA A 35 -1.91 8.96 -20.72
CA ALA A 35 -1.93 8.89 -19.28
C ALA A 35 -1.74 10.32 -18.78
N GLN A 36 -2.83 10.96 -18.34
CA GLN A 36 -2.80 12.30 -17.81
C GLN A 36 -2.01 12.23 -16.50
N THR A 37 -0.69 12.30 -16.61
CA THR A 37 0.23 12.53 -15.51
C THR A 37 0.22 14.03 -15.24
N ARG A 38 -0.96 14.58 -14.99
CA ARG A 38 -1.10 15.90 -14.38
C ARG A 38 -1.83 15.66 -13.07
N ILE A 39 -1.04 15.45 -12.03
CA ILE A 39 -1.47 15.80 -10.67
C ILE A 39 -1.95 17.25 -10.79
N PRO A 40 -3.20 17.59 -10.44
CA PRO A 40 -3.62 18.98 -10.46
C PRO A 40 -2.65 19.74 -9.58
N PHE A 41 -1.96 20.74 -10.15
CA PHE A 41 -1.25 21.72 -9.36
C PHE A 41 -2.31 22.30 -8.43
N ARG A 42 -2.16 22.04 -7.13
CA ARG A 42 -2.99 22.68 -6.12
C ARG A 42 -2.84 24.17 -6.39
N VAL A 43 -3.95 24.79 -6.78
CA VAL A 43 -4.09 26.25 -6.96
C VAL A 43 -3.27 26.90 -5.85
N GLU A 44 -2.29 27.72 -6.22
CA GLU A 44 -1.59 28.58 -5.28
C GLU A 44 -2.66 29.17 -4.38
N GLN A 45 -2.59 28.86 -3.08
CA GLN A 45 -3.49 29.51 -2.13
C GLN A 45 -3.23 30.99 -2.31
N GLU A 46 -4.18 31.71 -2.90
CA GLU A 46 -4.21 33.16 -2.87
C GLU A 46 -4.08 33.52 -1.40
N GLU A 47 -2.90 34.00 -1.01
CA GLU A 47 -2.68 34.59 0.28
C GLU A 47 -3.67 35.74 0.36
N ILE A 48 -4.76 35.56 1.11
CA ILE A 48 -5.70 36.63 1.40
C ILE A 48 -4.88 37.74 2.07
N PRO A 49 -4.65 38.90 1.43
CA PRO A 49 -3.87 39.94 2.07
C PRO A 49 -4.72 40.54 3.17
N THR A 50 -4.46 40.13 4.42
CA THR A 50 -5.08 40.74 5.60
C THR A 50 -4.79 42.25 5.59
N PRO A 51 -5.81 43.12 5.71
CA PRO A 51 -5.60 44.56 5.68
C PRO A 51 -4.69 44.97 6.84
N LYS A 52 -3.66 45.76 6.54
CA LYS A 52 -2.75 46.31 7.55
C LYS A 52 -3.53 47.24 8.46
N ARG A 53 -3.70 46.86 9.74
CA ARG A 53 -4.09 47.82 10.77
C ARG A 53 -2.88 48.71 11.09
N PRO A 54 -2.99 50.06 11.02
CA PRO A 54 -1.91 50.94 11.41
C PRO A 54 -1.67 50.82 12.93
N GLY A 55 -0.41 50.66 13.35
CA GLY A 55 0.00 50.95 14.74
C GLY A 55 0.42 49.78 15.63
N THR A 56 0.62 48.55 15.14
CA THR A 56 1.19 47.49 15.97
C THR A 56 2.32 46.77 15.23
N GLN A 57 3.57 47.05 15.63
CA GLN A 57 4.73 46.27 15.20
C GLN A 57 4.64 44.88 15.83
N SER A 58 3.89 43.98 15.20
CA SER A 58 3.86 42.57 15.58
C SER A 58 5.07 41.88 14.98
N ILE A 59 5.98 41.40 15.84
CA ILE A 59 7.07 40.53 15.44
C ILE A 59 6.42 39.20 15.02
N ARG A 60 6.27 39.00 13.71
CA ARG A 60 5.73 37.76 13.15
C ARG A 60 6.84 36.71 13.17
N ILE A 61 6.85 35.87 14.21
CA ILE A 61 7.68 34.66 14.24
C ILE A 61 7.02 33.65 13.31
N VAL A 62 7.41 33.66 12.03
CA VAL A 62 7.01 32.63 11.07
C VAL A 62 7.89 31.41 11.33
N GLY A 63 7.34 30.43 12.05
CA GLY A 63 7.95 29.11 12.15
C GLY A 63 7.95 28.42 10.77
N PRO A 64 8.85 27.44 10.54
CA PRO A 64 8.80 26.63 9.35
C PRO A 64 7.41 25.96 9.23
N PRO A 65 6.88 25.79 8.00
CA PRO A 65 5.59 25.15 7.81
C PRO A 65 5.60 23.75 8.42
N ILE A 66 4.61 23.46 9.28
CA ILE A 66 4.44 22.14 9.90
C ILE A 66 4.15 21.15 8.77
N LYS A 67 5.11 20.25 8.50
CA LYS A 67 4.92 19.19 7.51
C LYS A 67 4.09 18.07 8.14
N VAL A 68 3.07 17.60 7.42
CA VAL A 68 2.27 16.45 7.87
C VAL A 68 3.15 15.19 7.85
N VAL A 69 3.36 14.58 9.01
CA VAL A 69 4.11 13.33 9.15
C VAL A 69 3.12 12.17 9.04
N LYS A 70 3.43 11.17 8.19
CA LYS A 70 2.56 10.01 7.98
C LYS A 70 3.23 8.73 8.41
N PHE A 71 2.59 7.99 9.32
CA PHE A 71 3.00 6.65 9.70
C PHE A 71 2.47 5.62 8.68
N GLN A 72 3.36 4.92 7.98
CA GLN A 72 3.00 3.98 6.91
C GLN A 72 4.12 2.96 6.69
N LEU A 73 3.85 1.94 5.88
CA LEU A 73 4.87 1.02 5.39
C LEU A 73 5.97 1.76 4.60
N ASP A 74 7.22 1.40 4.85
CA ASP A 74 8.38 1.91 4.12
C ASP A 74 8.59 1.12 2.82
N PHE A 75 8.00 1.60 1.74
CA PHE A 75 8.12 0.99 0.41
C PHE A 75 9.54 1.01 -0.16
N ARG A 76 10.47 1.80 0.40
CA ARG A 76 11.90 1.73 0.01
C ARG A 76 12.50 0.38 0.38
N ARG A 77 11.93 -0.29 1.39
CA ARG A 77 12.32 -1.64 1.85
C ARG A 77 11.63 -2.76 1.06
N ARG A 78 10.78 -2.42 0.08
CA ARG A 78 10.08 -3.38 -0.79
C ARG A 78 9.30 -4.45 0.00
N PRO A 79 8.34 -4.04 0.86
CA PRO A 79 7.51 -4.98 1.61
C PRO A 79 6.78 -5.90 0.62
N LYS A 80 6.66 -7.19 0.95
CA LYS A 80 5.89 -8.12 0.12
C LYS A 80 4.39 -7.89 0.35
N PRO A 81 3.57 -7.85 -0.71
CA PRO A 81 2.13 -7.88 -0.52
C PRO A 81 1.69 -9.23 0.04
N LEU A 82 0.67 -9.22 0.88
CA LEU A 82 -0.06 -10.43 1.25
C LEU A 82 -1.09 -10.70 0.16
N ASP A 83 -0.87 -11.73 -0.65
CA ASP A 83 -1.84 -12.20 -1.63
C ASP A 83 -3.00 -12.91 -0.91
N TRP A 84 -4.15 -12.25 -0.92
CA TRP A 84 -5.39 -12.74 -0.32
C TRP A 84 -5.96 -13.96 -1.04
N ASN A 85 -5.86 -13.99 -2.38
CA ASN A 85 -6.34 -15.12 -3.17
C ASN A 85 -5.48 -16.37 -2.92
N PHE A 86 -4.20 -16.18 -2.65
CA PHE A 86 -3.33 -17.29 -2.21
C PHE A 86 -3.70 -17.77 -0.80
N LEU A 87 -3.95 -16.85 0.15
CA LEU A 87 -4.42 -17.22 1.48
C LEU A 87 -5.73 -18.03 1.43
N GLU A 88 -6.71 -17.58 0.62
CA GLU A 88 -7.98 -18.30 0.40
C GLU A 88 -7.80 -19.69 -0.24
N ARG A 89 -6.79 -19.85 -1.11
CA ARG A 89 -6.46 -21.15 -1.71
C ARG A 89 -5.82 -22.12 -0.72
N ILE A 90 -4.96 -21.60 0.18
CA ILE A 90 -4.36 -22.41 1.24
C ILE A 90 -5.42 -22.84 2.25
N ASP A 91 -6.23 -21.90 2.71
CA ASP A 91 -7.23 -22.13 3.75
C ASP A 91 -8.39 -21.14 3.67
N ARG A 92 -9.54 -21.65 3.22
CA ARG A 92 -10.78 -20.85 3.05
C ARG A 92 -11.45 -20.47 4.38
N ARG A 93 -11.06 -21.11 5.49
CA ARG A 93 -11.66 -20.90 6.81
C ARG A 93 -10.67 -20.29 7.80
N ALA A 94 -9.51 -19.85 7.34
CA ALA A 94 -8.48 -19.30 8.20
C ALA A 94 -8.99 -18.12 9.04
N ASP A 95 -8.77 -18.26 10.34
CA ASP A 95 -8.98 -17.24 11.36
C ASP A 95 -7.68 -17.10 12.15
N VAL A 96 -6.88 -16.10 11.80
CA VAL A 96 -5.53 -15.91 12.30
C VAL A 96 -5.40 -14.52 12.89
N SER A 97 -4.89 -14.43 14.12
CA SER A 97 -4.49 -13.15 14.70
C SER A 97 -3.00 -13.10 14.97
N ILE A 98 -2.35 -12.02 14.55
CA ILE A 98 -0.92 -11.77 14.78
C ILE A 98 -0.77 -10.49 15.59
N GLU A 99 -0.13 -10.61 16.74
CA GLU A 99 0.28 -9.49 17.57
C GLU A 99 1.77 -9.26 17.36
N GLY A 100 2.14 -8.02 17.04
CA GLY A 100 3.52 -7.63 16.91
C GLY A 100 3.79 -6.26 17.53
N PHE A 101 5.08 -5.97 17.66
CA PHE A 101 5.61 -4.73 18.20
C PHE A 101 6.37 -4.00 17.11
N ILE A 102 6.08 -2.73 16.91
CA ILE A 102 6.84 -1.86 16.03
C ILE A 102 7.91 -1.20 16.86
N ASP A 103 9.16 -1.54 16.59
CA ASP A 103 10.30 -1.00 17.33
C ASP A 103 10.58 0.48 16.98
N VAL A 104 11.55 1.06 17.67
CA VAL A 104 11.93 2.46 17.46
C VAL A 104 12.49 2.73 16.06
N ASP A 105 12.98 1.70 15.38
CA ASP A 105 13.56 1.81 14.04
C ASP A 105 12.55 1.41 12.94
N GLY A 106 11.28 1.18 13.32
CA GLY A 106 10.19 0.85 12.41
C GLY A 106 10.17 -0.61 11.96
N ASN A 107 10.95 -1.50 12.57
CA ASN A 107 10.85 -2.93 12.30
C ASN A 107 9.61 -3.52 12.97
N PHE A 108 8.95 -4.44 12.28
CA PHE A 108 7.86 -5.21 12.83
C PHE A 108 8.39 -6.51 13.48
N LEU A 109 8.23 -6.63 14.78
CA LEU A 109 8.64 -7.79 15.56
C LEU A 109 7.40 -8.59 15.97
N ILE A 110 7.29 -9.83 15.50
CA ILE A 110 6.13 -10.67 15.81
C ILE A 110 6.27 -11.22 17.23
N LEU A 111 5.30 -10.90 18.09
CA LEU A 111 5.27 -11.35 19.48
C LEU A 111 4.48 -12.64 19.64
N ARG A 112 3.32 -12.72 18.97
CA ARG A 112 2.41 -13.86 19.08
C ARG A 112 1.66 -14.09 17.79
N VAL A 113 1.57 -15.35 17.39
CA VAL A 113 0.68 -15.83 16.33
C VAL A 113 -0.34 -16.74 16.97
N ASN A 114 -1.63 -16.48 16.74
CA ASN A 114 -2.72 -17.37 17.10
C ASN A 114 -3.45 -17.73 15.81
N ASP A 115 -3.21 -18.95 15.33
CA ASP A 115 -3.69 -19.45 14.06
C ASP A 115 -5.00 -20.24 14.17
N ARG A 116 -5.53 -20.45 15.39
CA ARG A 116 -6.80 -21.16 15.68
C ARG A 116 -6.96 -22.49 14.93
N GLY A 117 -5.87 -23.22 14.71
CA GLY A 117 -5.89 -24.50 13.97
C GLY A 117 -5.63 -24.38 12.46
N HIS A 118 -5.19 -23.21 12.00
CA HIS A 118 -4.86 -22.91 10.61
C HIS A 118 -3.35 -22.60 10.41
N PRO A 119 -2.43 -23.52 10.77
CA PRO A 119 -0.99 -23.23 10.86
C PRO A 119 -0.32 -22.85 9.54
N ARG A 120 -0.84 -23.35 8.40
CA ARG A 120 -0.34 -22.97 7.07
C ARG A 120 -0.66 -21.53 6.74
N ALA A 121 -1.88 -21.09 7.02
CA ALA A 121 -2.29 -19.70 6.89
C ALA A 121 -1.49 -18.82 7.85
N GLY A 122 -1.37 -19.23 9.13
CA GLY A 122 -0.58 -18.52 10.13
C GLY A 122 0.88 -18.32 9.72
N THR A 123 1.52 -19.38 9.23
CA THR A 123 2.90 -19.33 8.71
C THR A 123 3.02 -18.38 7.53
N TYR A 124 2.15 -18.51 6.52
CA TYR A 124 2.20 -17.63 5.36
C TYR A 124 2.03 -16.15 5.71
N ILE A 125 1.04 -15.83 6.55
CA ILE A 125 0.79 -14.45 6.98
C ILE A 125 2.00 -13.92 7.76
N ARG A 126 2.54 -14.70 8.70
CA ARG A 126 3.72 -14.35 9.48
C ARG A 126 4.90 -14.02 8.57
N ASP A 127 5.23 -14.91 7.64
CA ASP A 127 6.38 -14.77 6.74
C ASP A 127 6.25 -13.53 5.83
N VAL A 128 5.02 -13.11 5.47
CA VAL A 128 4.78 -11.86 4.73
C VAL A 128 4.95 -10.65 5.65
N LEU A 129 4.35 -10.66 6.84
CA LEU A 129 4.41 -9.55 7.78
C LEU A 129 5.84 -9.29 8.28
N GLU A 130 6.69 -10.31 8.38
CA GLU A 130 8.13 -10.15 8.71
C GLU A 130 8.87 -9.28 7.68
N THR A 131 8.35 -9.17 6.45
CA THR A 131 8.93 -8.28 5.42
C THR A 131 8.48 -6.83 5.56
N TRP A 132 7.47 -6.57 6.39
CA TRP A 132 6.92 -5.24 6.57
C TRP A 132 7.78 -4.43 7.52
N LYS A 133 8.13 -3.22 7.08
CA LYS A 133 8.80 -2.21 7.87
C LYS A 133 8.01 -0.92 7.74
N PHE A 134 8.01 -0.13 8.79
CA PHE A 134 7.25 1.11 8.89
C PHE A 134 8.19 2.30 8.98
N LEU A 135 7.68 3.48 8.65
CA LEU A 135 8.35 4.73 8.98
C LEU A 135 8.42 4.90 10.50
N GLN A 136 9.52 5.48 10.98
CA GLN A 136 9.95 5.48 12.39
C GLN A 136 9.16 6.46 13.28
N TYR A 137 7.89 6.73 12.96
CA TYR A 137 7.08 7.79 13.57
C TYR A 137 6.16 7.29 14.70
N LYS A 138 5.81 6.00 14.69
CA LYS A 138 5.08 5.34 15.78
C LYS A 138 5.81 4.07 16.21
N THR A 139 5.67 3.70 17.47
CA THR A 139 6.21 2.48 18.10
C THR A 139 5.16 1.93 19.06
N GLY A 140 5.15 0.62 19.30
CA GLY A 140 4.19 -0.01 20.20
C GLY A 140 3.55 -1.26 19.61
N ILE A 141 2.47 -1.71 20.25
CA ILE A 141 1.79 -2.95 19.87
C ILE A 141 0.79 -2.66 18.74
N ILE A 142 0.82 -3.49 17.71
CA ILE A 142 -0.16 -3.56 16.63
C ILE A 142 -0.69 -4.98 16.52
N LYS A 143 -2.00 -5.13 16.27
CA LYS A 143 -2.63 -6.45 16.12
C LYS A 143 -3.33 -6.54 14.79
N TYR A 144 -3.07 -7.61 14.06
CA TYR A 144 -3.73 -7.95 12.81
C TYR A 144 -4.65 -9.13 13.04
N TYR A 145 -5.90 -9.03 12.60
CA TYR A 145 -6.89 -10.09 12.65
C TYR A 145 -7.32 -10.41 11.21
N PHE A 146 -7.04 -11.62 10.75
CA PHE A 146 -7.35 -12.11 9.42
C PHE A 146 -8.49 -13.13 9.53
N ASN A 147 -9.64 -12.77 8.97
CA ASN A 147 -10.84 -13.61 8.95
C ASN A 147 -11.24 -13.86 7.50
N VAL A 148 -10.76 -14.98 6.94
CA VAL A 148 -11.02 -15.40 5.57
C VAL A 148 -12.49 -15.78 5.31
N PRO A 149 -13.16 -16.60 6.16
CA PRO A 149 -14.47 -17.16 5.83
C PRO A 149 -15.63 -16.15 5.89
N THR A 150 -15.40 -14.93 6.37
CA THR A 150 -16.49 -13.95 6.54
C THR A 150 -17.24 -13.73 5.22
N SER A 151 -18.52 -14.13 5.21
CA SER A 151 -19.45 -14.00 4.08
C SER A 151 -19.93 -12.56 3.88
N MET A 152 -19.81 -11.74 4.92
CA MET A 152 -19.96 -10.30 4.79
C MET A 152 -18.75 -9.77 4.01
N GLU A 153 -18.99 -9.03 2.93
CA GLU A 153 -17.92 -8.25 2.27
C GLU A 153 -17.24 -7.26 3.23
N ASN A 154 -17.84 -7.01 4.39
CA ASN A 154 -17.36 -6.05 5.36
C ASN A 154 -16.46 -6.75 6.39
N MET A 155 -15.21 -6.30 6.44
CA MET A 155 -14.19 -6.57 7.48
C MET A 155 -13.58 -7.98 7.51
N LYS A 156 -12.92 -8.37 6.43
CA LYS A 156 -12.05 -9.57 6.35
C LYS A 156 -10.72 -9.39 7.11
N VAL A 157 -10.23 -8.15 7.22
CA VAL A 157 -9.03 -7.83 8.01
C VAL A 157 -9.33 -6.70 8.98
N GLN A 158 -8.92 -6.85 10.23
CA GLN A 158 -8.98 -5.80 11.23
C GLN A 158 -7.58 -5.51 11.74
N ILE A 159 -7.24 -4.24 11.92
CA ILE A 159 -5.92 -3.81 12.36
C ILE A 159 -6.11 -2.87 13.56
N ASP A 160 -5.66 -3.32 14.73
CA ASP A 160 -5.73 -2.55 15.97
C ASP A 160 -4.44 -1.76 16.16
N LEU A 161 -4.57 -0.43 16.11
CA LEU A 161 -3.49 0.55 16.23
C LEU A 161 -3.47 1.24 17.59
N ARG A 162 -4.40 0.95 18.50
CA ARG A 162 -4.52 1.64 19.80
C ARG A 162 -3.29 1.46 20.69
N GLY A 163 -2.53 0.39 20.47
CA GLY A 163 -1.26 0.13 21.15
C GLY A 163 -0.07 0.91 20.58
N LEU A 164 -0.25 1.65 19.48
CA LEU A 164 0.80 2.46 18.87
C LEU A 164 0.85 3.84 19.51
N GLN A 165 2.05 4.27 19.82
CA GLN A 165 2.36 5.57 20.39
C GLN A 165 3.36 6.29 19.49
N LYS A 166 3.37 7.61 19.62
CA LYS A 166 4.32 8.46 18.90
C LYS A 166 5.75 8.12 19.31
N ASN A 167 6.62 7.97 18.31
CA ASN A 167 8.03 7.75 18.56
C ASN A 167 8.75 9.08 18.80
N ALA A 168 8.94 9.42 20.09
CA ALA A 168 9.58 10.67 20.51
C ALA A 168 11.02 10.83 20.02
N ARG A 169 11.69 9.75 19.60
CA ARG A 169 13.05 9.81 19.04
C ARG A 169 13.10 10.50 17.68
N PHE A 170 12.03 10.38 16.88
CA PHE A 170 11.98 10.87 15.51
C PHE A 170 10.98 12.00 15.29
N VAL A 171 10.06 12.18 16.23
CA VAL A 171 8.92 13.09 16.07
C VAL A 171 8.81 13.99 17.30
N GLY A 172 8.91 15.30 17.09
CA GLY A 172 8.87 16.30 18.16
C GLY A 172 7.48 16.33 18.83
N PRO A 173 7.34 16.76 20.10
CA PRO A 173 6.12 16.57 20.90
C PRO A 173 4.85 17.13 20.25
N TYR A 174 4.95 18.23 19.50
CA TYR A 174 3.81 18.92 18.88
C TYR A 174 3.54 18.54 17.42
N GLU A 175 4.33 17.65 16.82
CA GLU A 175 4.10 17.23 15.43
C GLU A 175 2.93 16.24 15.33
N GLU A 176 1.99 16.52 14.41
CA GLU A 176 0.89 15.62 14.13
C GLU A 176 1.36 14.43 13.28
N VAL A 177 1.03 13.21 13.70
CA VAL A 177 1.30 11.98 12.97
C VAL A 177 -0.02 11.34 12.56
N GLN A 178 -0.25 11.24 11.26
CA GLN A 178 -1.44 10.59 10.69
C GLN A 178 -1.13 9.15 10.26
N ASP A 179 -2.12 8.27 10.31
CA ASP A 179 -2.02 6.92 9.76
C ASP A 179 -2.15 6.96 8.23
N GLY A 180 -1.14 6.39 7.55
CA GLY A 180 -1.10 6.22 6.11
C GLY A 180 -1.36 4.77 5.71
N LEU A 181 -0.62 4.28 4.72
CA LEU A 181 -0.76 2.90 4.24
C LEU A 181 -0.03 1.92 5.16
N ILE A 182 -0.74 1.41 6.17
CA ILE A 182 -0.19 0.51 7.20
C ILE A 182 -0.29 -0.99 6.86
N TYR A 183 -0.88 -1.31 5.72
CA TYR A 183 -1.05 -2.67 5.22
C TYR A 183 -0.78 -2.72 3.71
N TYR A 184 -0.32 -3.87 3.23
CA TYR A 184 -0.17 -4.13 1.81
C TYR A 184 -0.77 -5.48 1.45
N LEU A 185 -2.05 -5.46 1.07
CA LEU A 185 -2.83 -6.65 0.73
C LEU A 185 -3.16 -6.61 -0.76
N ASP A 186 -2.94 -7.71 -1.47
CA ASP A 186 -3.35 -7.90 -2.87
C ASP A 186 -4.56 -8.84 -2.93
N GLY A 187 -5.45 -8.63 -3.90
CA GLY A 187 -6.68 -9.42 -4.03
C GLY A 187 -7.78 -9.12 -2.99
N LEU A 188 -7.60 -8.08 -2.17
CA LEU A 188 -8.59 -7.64 -1.18
C LEU A 188 -8.95 -6.16 -1.35
N ASN A 189 -10.24 -5.83 -1.37
CA ASN A 189 -10.71 -4.45 -1.44
C ASN A 189 -10.47 -3.73 -0.10
N GLN A 190 -10.11 -2.44 -0.15
CA GLN A 190 -9.90 -1.60 1.04
C GLN A 190 -11.12 -1.55 1.97
N LYS A 191 -12.34 -1.62 1.43
CA LYS A 191 -13.57 -1.66 2.25
C LYS A 191 -13.64 -2.90 3.17
N ASN A 192 -12.85 -3.92 2.88
CA ASN A 192 -12.79 -5.16 3.64
C ASN A 192 -11.73 -5.10 4.77
N VAL A 193 -11.02 -3.97 4.90
CA VAL A 193 -10.00 -3.74 5.93
C VAL A 193 -10.51 -2.66 6.89
N MET A 194 -10.56 -2.96 8.18
CA MET A 194 -10.93 -2.00 9.22
C MET A 194 -9.69 -1.61 10.02
N LEU A 195 -9.51 -0.30 10.21
CA LEU A 195 -8.54 0.25 11.15
C LEU A 195 -9.25 0.62 12.45
N ILE A 196 -8.71 0.19 13.58
CA ILE A 196 -9.18 0.52 14.92
C ILE A 196 -8.12 1.43 15.55
N ASN A 197 -8.48 2.69 15.74
CA ASN A 197 -7.59 3.73 16.29
C ASN A 197 -8.01 4.15 17.70
#